data_AF-A0A1M6W0R5-F1
#
_entry.id   AF-A0A1M6W0R5-F1
#
_cell.length_a   1.000
_cell.length_b   1.000
_cell.length_c   1.000
_cell.angle_alpha   90.00
_cell.angle_beta   90.00
_cell.angle_gamma   90.00
#
_symmetry.space_group_name_H-M   'P 1'
#
loop_
_entity.id
_entity.type
_entity.pdbx_description
1 polymer ?
#
loop_
_entity_poly.entity_id
_entity_poly.type
_entity_poly.pdbx_seq_one_letter_code
_entity_poly.pdbx_strand_id
1 'polypeptide(L)'
;MGGRGTFAAGNNVPFTYETVDNIHGVKVLKGLNGKHALPEESHSSNAYIKLRGNGTFHEMRIYGDNHEAILDIAYHPEPNIDNNRQSVLHIHRYGPGFNRHAAEPITKEIYEKYSKFFIGVPKYDKW
;
A
#
# COMPACT_ATOMS: atom_id res chain seq x y z
N MET A 1 -20.62 -10.19 -16.91
CA MET A 1 -19.43 -9.47 -16.44
C MET A 1 -19.82 -8.78 -15.14
N GLY A 2 -19.50 -9.40 -14.01
CA GLY A 2 -20.03 -9.03 -12.70
C GLY A 2 -18.92 -8.54 -11.78
N GLY A 3 -18.84 -7.23 -11.60
CA GLY A 3 -18.11 -6.63 -10.49
C GLY A 3 -18.90 -6.88 -9.22
N ARG A 4 -18.36 -7.68 -8.30
CA ARG A 4 -18.93 -7.94 -6.98
C ARG A 4 -18.66 -6.76 -6.04
N GLY A 5 -19.10 -5.57 -6.45
CA GLY A 5 -19.47 -4.51 -5.51
C GLY A 5 -20.85 -4.85 -4.97
N THR A 6 -20.92 -5.71 -3.97
CA THR A 6 -22.16 -5.93 -3.20
C THR A 6 -22.49 -4.65 -2.44
N PHE A 7 -23.07 -3.67 -3.13
CA PHE A 7 -24.13 -2.83 -2.56
C PHE A 7 -25.31 -3.78 -2.29
N ALA A 8 -25.20 -4.59 -1.25
CA ALA A 8 -26.31 -5.35 -0.73
C ALA A 8 -27.28 -4.35 -0.09
N ALA A 9 -28.48 -4.29 -0.63
CA ALA A 9 -29.61 -3.52 -0.14
C ALA A 9 -29.66 -3.49 1.40
N GLY A 10 -29.62 -2.28 1.98
CA GLY A 10 -30.09 -2.01 3.35
C GLY A 10 -29.18 -2.40 4.53
N ASN A 11 -27.99 -2.97 4.32
CA ASN A 11 -27.06 -3.27 5.42
C ASN A 11 -25.87 -2.30 5.41
N ASN A 12 -25.77 -1.47 6.47
CA ASN A 12 -24.63 -0.58 6.68
C ASN A 12 -23.39 -1.43 7.02
N VAL A 13 -22.60 -1.80 6.01
CA VAL A 13 -21.33 -2.49 6.24
C VAL A 13 -20.42 -1.52 6.96
N PRO A 14 -19.94 -1.84 8.17
CA PRO A 14 -19.09 -0.92 8.93
C PRO A 14 -17.81 -0.65 8.15
N PHE A 15 -17.39 0.62 8.14
CA PHE A 15 -16.11 1.03 7.57
C PHE A 15 -14.98 0.19 8.17
N THR A 16 -14.14 -0.34 7.30
CA THR A 16 -12.96 -1.15 7.68
C THR A 16 -11.70 -0.32 7.85
N TYR A 17 -11.74 0.96 7.44
CA TYR A 17 -10.63 1.89 7.46
C TYR A 17 -11.08 3.28 7.87
N GLU A 18 -10.23 4.00 8.61
CA GLU A 18 -10.34 5.42 8.89
C GLU A 18 -9.21 6.17 8.16
N THR A 19 -9.51 7.34 7.58
CA THR A 19 -8.47 8.25 7.09
C THR A 19 -7.97 9.07 8.27
N VAL A 20 -6.69 8.92 8.60
CA VAL A 20 -6.09 9.57 9.78
C VAL A 20 -5.22 10.77 9.42
N ASP A 21 -4.76 10.85 8.17
CA ASP A 21 -3.89 11.92 7.69
C ASP A 21 -3.92 12.02 6.15
N ASN A 22 -3.25 13.02 5.59
CA ASN A 22 -3.02 13.20 4.17
C ASN A 22 -1.58 13.63 3.90
N ILE A 23 -0.85 12.85 3.10
CA ILE A 23 0.52 13.15 2.70
C ILE A 23 0.54 13.43 1.21
N HIS A 24 0.89 14.66 0.81
CA HIS A 24 0.96 15.09 -0.59
C HIS A 24 -0.28 14.73 -1.43
N GLY A 25 -1.47 14.86 -0.86
CA GLY A 25 -2.74 14.54 -1.52
C GLY A 25 -3.19 13.08 -1.39
N VAL A 26 -2.35 12.20 -0.84
CA VAL A 26 -2.66 10.77 -0.65
C VAL A 26 -3.15 10.52 0.78
N LYS A 27 -4.31 9.87 0.90
CA LYS A 27 -4.92 9.54 2.20
C LYS A 27 -4.07 8.50 2.93
N VAL A 28 -3.79 8.76 4.20
CA VAL A 28 -3.21 7.80 5.13
C VAL A 28 -4.35 7.06 5.81
N LEU A 29 -4.37 5.74 5.64
CA LEU A 29 -5.40 4.87 6.22
C LEU A 29 -4.87 4.14 7.45
N LYS A 30 -5.74 4.01 8.44
CA LYS A 30 -5.58 3.09 9.56
C LYS A 30 -6.75 2.11 9.53
N GLY A 31 -6.44 0.82 9.57
CA GLY A 31 -7.47 -0.20 9.60
C GLY A 31 -8.17 -0.27 10.96
N LEU A 32 -9.47 -0.51 10.91
CA LEU A 32 -10.35 -0.68 12.06
C LEU A 32 -10.57 -2.18 12.31
N ASN A 33 -10.97 -2.55 13.52
CA ASN A 33 -11.37 -3.92 13.86
C ASN A 33 -10.32 -4.99 13.49
N GLY A 34 -9.03 -4.71 13.70
CA GLY A 34 -7.94 -5.64 13.41
C GLY A 34 -7.58 -5.76 11.92
N LYS A 35 -8.10 -4.89 11.05
CA LYS A 35 -7.63 -4.81 9.66
C LYS A 35 -6.24 -4.19 9.62
N HIS A 36 -5.28 -4.94 9.06
CA HIS A 36 -3.89 -4.51 8.98
C HIS A 36 -3.43 -4.17 7.55
N ALA A 37 -4.03 -4.76 6.52
CA ALA A 37 -3.69 -4.49 5.12
C ALA A 37 -4.38 -3.22 4.63
N LEU A 38 -3.87 -2.62 3.54
CA LEU A 38 -4.62 -1.64 2.77
C LEU A 38 -5.77 -2.33 1.99
N PRO A 39 -6.82 -1.61 1.56
CA PRO A 39 -7.91 -2.22 0.79
C PRO A 39 -7.39 -2.81 -0.54
N GLU A 40 -8.07 -3.83 -1.06
CA GLU A 40 -7.71 -4.45 -2.36
C GLU A 40 -8.24 -3.64 -3.54
N GLU A 41 -9.34 -2.93 -3.33
CA GLU A 41 -9.97 -2.03 -4.29
C GLU A 41 -10.08 -0.61 -3.70
N SER A 42 -9.87 0.41 -4.53
CA SER A 42 -10.03 1.79 -4.11
C SER A 42 -11.43 2.30 -4.37
N HIS A 43 -12.00 3.00 -3.39
CA HIS A 43 -13.31 3.62 -3.57
C HIS A 43 -13.23 5.04 -4.16
N SER A 44 -12.17 5.79 -3.86
CA SER A 44 -12.13 7.24 -4.13
C SER A 44 -10.72 7.81 -4.33
N SER A 45 -9.69 6.98 -4.46
CA SER A 45 -8.30 7.45 -4.48
C SER A 45 -7.41 6.50 -5.25
N ASN A 46 -6.46 7.04 -6.02
CA ASN A 46 -5.54 6.23 -6.83
C ASN A 46 -4.41 5.61 -5.99
N ALA A 47 -4.28 6.00 -4.72
CA ALA A 47 -3.38 5.38 -3.78
C ALA A 47 -3.85 5.57 -2.33
N TYR A 48 -3.35 4.72 -1.45
CA TYR A 48 -3.43 4.88 0.00
C TYR A 48 -2.07 4.60 0.64
N ILE A 49 -1.79 5.27 1.75
CA ILE A 49 -0.59 5.09 2.55
C ILE A 49 -0.96 4.48 3.89
N LYS A 50 -0.11 3.59 4.39
CA LYS A 50 -0.12 3.10 5.76
C LYS A 50 1.19 3.51 6.42
N LEU A 51 1.07 4.07 7.62
CA LEU A 51 2.21 4.37 8.49
C LEU A 51 2.30 3.34 9.60
N ARG A 52 3.50 3.22 10.19
CA ARG A 52 3.73 2.53 11.46
C ARG A 52 3.20 3.38 12.62
N GLY A 53 3.08 2.78 13.81
CA GLY A 53 2.62 3.50 15.01
C GLY A 53 3.48 4.70 15.41
N ASN A 54 4.74 4.75 14.97
CA ASN A 54 5.66 5.87 15.16
C ASN A 54 5.63 6.91 14.02
N GLY A 55 4.73 6.78 13.05
CA GLY A 55 4.62 7.69 11.90
C GLY A 55 5.56 7.40 10.73
N THR A 56 6.47 6.41 10.84
CA THR A 56 7.32 6.02 9.72
C THR A 56 6.51 5.33 8.62
N PHE A 57 6.85 5.57 7.36
CA PHE A 57 6.28 4.86 6.22
C PHE A 57 6.34 3.34 6.40
N HIS A 58 5.24 2.66 6.13
CA HIS A 58 5.14 1.20 6.18
C HIS A 58 4.84 0.61 4.81
N GLU A 59 3.80 1.12 4.15
CA GLU A 59 3.31 0.59 2.90
C GLU A 59 2.51 1.67 2.15
N MET A 60 2.57 1.65 0.82
CA MET A 60 1.70 2.41 -0.06
C MET A 60 1.15 1.47 -1.12
N ARG A 61 -0.17 1.46 -1.29
CA ARG A 61 -0.85 0.72 -2.35
C ARG A 61 -1.34 1.68 -3.41
N ILE A 62 -1.06 1.35 -4.66
CA ILE A 62 -1.45 2.09 -5.86
C ILE A 62 -2.49 1.28 -6.63
N TYR A 63 -3.51 1.98 -7.12
CA TYR A 63 -4.63 1.40 -7.86
C TYR A 63 -4.62 1.89 -9.29
N GLY A 64 -4.98 1.01 -10.22
CA GLY A 64 -5.21 1.36 -11.62
C GLY A 64 -6.56 2.04 -11.83
N ASP A 65 -6.86 2.36 -13.09
CA ASP A 65 -8.11 3.05 -13.47
C ASP A 65 -9.38 2.23 -13.16
N ASN A 66 -9.25 0.90 -13.10
CA ASN A 66 -10.33 0.00 -12.70
C ASN A 66 -10.50 -0.08 -11.18
N HIS A 67 -9.82 0.77 -10.41
CA HIS A 67 -9.79 0.77 -8.95
C HIS A 67 -9.18 -0.49 -8.31
N GLU A 68 -8.55 -1.36 -9.09
CA GLU A 68 -7.87 -2.56 -8.60
C GLU A 68 -6.42 -2.25 -8.20
N ALA A 69 -5.93 -2.89 -7.13
CA ALA A 69 -4.53 -2.78 -6.73
C ALA A 69 -3.59 -3.27 -7.85
N ILE A 70 -2.57 -2.48 -8.18
CA ILE A 70 -1.57 -2.81 -9.22
C ILE A 70 -0.15 -2.90 -8.68
N LEU A 71 0.14 -2.15 -7.61
CA LEU A 71 1.48 -2.04 -7.03
C LEU A 71 1.40 -1.71 -5.54
N ASP A 72 2.10 -2.48 -4.72
CA ASP A 72 2.47 -2.09 -3.37
C ASP A 72 3.94 -1.66 -3.35
N ILE A 73 4.23 -0.60 -2.60
CA ILE A 73 5.58 -0.20 -2.21
C ILE A 73 5.65 -0.31 -0.71
N ALA A 74 6.55 -1.15 -0.19
CA ALA A 74 6.60 -1.50 1.21
C ALA A 74 7.98 -1.26 1.81
N TYR A 75 7.99 -0.91 3.10
CA TYR A 75 9.20 -0.74 3.90
C TYR A 75 9.12 -1.58 5.17
N HIS A 76 9.51 -2.84 5.03
CA HIS A 76 9.60 -3.80 6.13
C HIS A 76 10.65 -4.87 5.81
N PRO A 77 11.03 -5.73 6.77
CA PRO A 77 11.93 -6.83 6.51
C PRO A 77 11.35 -7.75 5.45
N GLU A 78 12.16 -8.08 4.46
CA GLU A 78 11.82 -9.00 3.37
C GLU A 78 12.99 -9.98 3.17
N PRO A 79 12.90 -11.19 3.73
CA PRO A 79 13.99 -12.18 3.71
C PRO A 79 14.44 -12.54 2.28
N ASN A 80 13.53 -12.49 1.30
CA ASN A 80 13.88 -12.82 -0.09
C ASN A 80 14.79 -11.75 -0.74
N ILE A 81 14.90 -10.56 -0.15
CA ILE A 81 15.73 -9.45 -0.65
C ILE A 81 16.92 -9.20 0.27
N ASP A 82 16.70 -9.18 1.58
CA ASP A 82 17.74 -8.95 2.57
C ASP A 82 17.53 -9.84 3.81
N ASN A 83 18.42 -10.82 3.97
CA ASN A 83 18.38 -11.80 5.07
C ASN A 83 18.72 -11.19 6.44
N ASN A 84 19.17 -9.93 6.51
CA ASN A 84 19.60 -9.30 7.76
C ASN A 84 18.44 -8.83 8.66
N ARG A 85 17.19 -9.16 8.32
CA ARG A 85 15.95 -8.71 9.02
C ARG A 85 15.80 -7.19 9.11
N GLN A 86 16.61 -6.45 8.35
CA GLN A 86 16.51 -5.01 8.25
C GLN A 86 15.33 -4.64 7.36
N SER A 87 14.69 -3.50 7.64
CA SER A 87 13.63 -3.01 6.76
C SER A 87 14.23 -2.57 5.44
N VAL A 88 13.66 -3.06 4.34
CA VAL A 88 14.10 -2.72 2.98
C VAL A 88 12.92 -2.21 2.18
N LEU A 89 13.17 -1.22 1.33
CA LEU A 89 12.18 -0.80 0.35
C LEU A 89 12.11 -1.86 -0.75
N HIS A 90 10.89 -2.33 -0.99
CA HIS A 90 10.60 -3.32 -2.01
C HIS A 90 9.20 -3.10 -2.55
N ILE A 91 8.88 -3.78 -3.65
CA ILE A 91 7.59 -3.67 -4.31
C ILE A 91 6.93 -5.04 -4.46
N HIS A 92 5.60 -5.02 -4.56
CA HIS A 92 4.82 -6.16 -5.02
C HIS A 92 3.90 -5.73 -6.15
N ARG A 93 3.90 -6.47 -7.25
CA ARG A 93 2.97 -6.24 -8.35
C ARG A 93 1.76 -7.14 -8.20
N TYR A 94 0.62 -6.69 -8.70
CA TYR A 94 -0.60 -7.49 -8.73
C TYR A 94 -0.87 -7.97 -10.16
N GLY A 95 -1.14 -9.26 -10.29
CA GLY A 95 -1.70 -9.88 -11.48
C GLY A 95 -3.23 -9.96 -11.44
N PRO A 96 -3.85 -10.56 -12.46
CA PRO A 96 -5.30 -10.73 -12.52
C PRO A 96 -5.88 -11.38 -11.26
N GLY A 97 -7.00 -10.86 -10.77
CA GLY A 97 -7.69 -11.37 -9.59
C GLY A 97 -6.98 -11.09 -8.25
N PHE A 98 -6.28 -9.96 -8.15
CA PHE A 98 -5.53 -9.54 -6.95
C PHE A 98 -4.41 -10.50 -6.55
N ASN A 99 -3.85 -11.24 -7.52
CA ASN A 99 -2.73 -12.13 -7.25
C ASN A 99 -1.45 -11.32 -6.99
N ARG A 100 -1.02 -11.24 -5.74
CA ARG A 100 0.18 -10.52 -5.32
C ARG A 100 1.43 -11.34 -5.64
N HIS A 101 2.32 -10.80 -6.47
CA HIS A 101 3.58 -11.43 -6.83
C HIS A 101 4.62 -11.36 -5.70
N ALA A 102 5.70 -12.13 -5.84
CA ALA A 102 6.84 -12.10 -4.93
C ALA A 102 7.44 -10.69 -4.82
N ALA A 103 8.10 -10.41 -3.70
CA ALA A 103 8.75 -9.13 -3.47
C ALA A 103 9.88 -8.92 -4.48
N GLU A 104 9.90 -7.75 -5.10
CA GLU A 104 10.99 -7.29 -5.97
C GLU A 104 11.72 -6.13 -5.29
N PRO A 105 13.05 -6.01 -5.42
CA PRO A 105 13.76 -4.81 -5.00
C PRO A 105 13.15 -3.56 -5.63
N ILE A 106 13.08 -2.46 -4.87
CA ILE A 106 12.60 -1.20 -5.42
C ILE A 106 13.56 -0.72 -6.53
N THR A 107 13.01 -0.24 -7.64
CA THR A 107 13.80 0.36 -8.72
C THR A 107 14.03 1.84 -8.49
N LYS A 108 15.07 2.41 -9.11
CA LYS A 108 15.41 3.83 -8.98
C LYS A 108 14.26 4.73 -9.44
N GLU A 109 13.63 4.37 -10.55
CA GLU A 109 12.49 5.10 -11.11
C GLU A 109 11.29 5.16 -10.14
N ILE A 110 10.96 4.03 -9.51
CA ILE A 110 9.87 3.97 -8.51
C ILE A 110 10.28 4.77 -7.27
N TYR A 111 11.53 4.62 -6.81
CA TYR A 111 12.01 5.36 -5.66
C TYR A 111 11.93 6.87 -5.88
N GLU A 112 12.46 7.38 -6.98
CA GLU A 112 12.45 8.82 -7.29
C GLU A 112 11.02 9.36 -7.36
N LYS A 113 10.11 8.62 -8.02
CA LYS A 113 8.70 9.01 -8.16
C LYS A 113 7.94 9.09 -6.84
N TYR A 114 8.23 8.19 -5.89
CA TYR A 114 7.46 8.05 -4.65
C TYR A 114 8.23 8.45 -3.38
N SER A 115 9.50 8.85 -3.50
CA SER A 115 10.40 9.21 -2.38
C SER A 115 9.78 10.20 -1.38
N LYS A 116 8.99 11.17 -1.87
CA LYS A 116 8.26 12.15 -1.06
C LYS A 116 7.31 11.55 -0.03
N PHE A 117 6.87 10.30 -0.22
CA PHE A 117 5.97 9.60 0.71
C PHE A 117 6.73 8.76 1.75
N PHE A 118 8.03 8.52 1.57
CA PHE A 118 8.83 7.64 2.43
C PHE A 118 9.32 8.34 3.71
N ILE A 119 8.40 8.97 4.43
CA ILE A 119 8.69 9.71 5.67
C ILE A 119 9.30 8.77 6.72
N GLY A 120 10.42 9.18 7.29
CA GLY A 120 11.15 8.40 8.30
C GLY A 120 11.90 7.19 7.77
N VAL A 121 11.95 6.98 6.44
CA VAL A 121 12.79 5.96 5.81
C VAL A 121 14.19 6.56 5.58
N PRO A 122 15.28 5.87 5.97
CA PRO A 122 16.64 6.31 5.65
C PRO A 122 16.82 6.50 4.14
N LYS A 123 17.75 7.37 3.74
CA LYS A 123 18.11 7.51 2.33
C LYS A 123 18.50 6.15 1.76
N TYR A 124 17.95 5.85 0.59
CA TYR A 124 18.18 4.59 -0.07
C TYR A 124 19.35 4.76 -1.05
N ASP A 125 20.52 4.27 -0.66
CA ASP A 125 21.78 4.44 -1.40
C ASP A 125 22.21 3.16 -2.16
N LYS A 126 21.30 2.21 -2.39
CA LYS A 126 21.58 0.93 -3.07
C LYS A 126 21.35 1.01 -4.60
N TRP A 127 22.02 1.93 -5.29
CA TRP A 127 21.96 2.08 -6.77
C TRP A 127 23.31 1.88 -7.43
#